data_AF-A0A3B3SLB5-F1
#
_entry.id   AF-A0A3B3SLB5-F1
#
_cell.length_a   1.000
_cell.length_b   1.000
_cell.length_c   1.000
_cell.angle_alpha   90.00
_cell.angle_beta   90.00
_cell.angle_gamma   90.00
#
_symmetry.space_group_name_H-M   'P 1'
#
loop_
_entity.id
_entity.type
_entity.pdbx_description
1 polymer ?
#
loop_
_entity_poly.entity_id
_entity_poly.type
_entity_poly.pdbx_seq_one_letter_code
_entity_poly.pdbx_strand_id
1 'polypeptide(L)' 'MATGGRVRSTRKLRSWIVEQVSSGRYPGLVWDDPAKTMFRIPWKHAELGNRGSLDDRQ' A
#
# COMPACT_ATOMS: atom_id res chain seq x y z
N MET A 1 -5.80 13.20 35.27
CA MET A 1 -6.95 12.75 34.45
C MET A 1 -6.40 12.38 33.08
N ALA A 2 -6.80 11.23 32.54
CA ALA A 2 -6.06 10.48 31.51
C ALA A 2 -5.89 11.22 30.17
N THR A 3 -4.76 10.92 29.52
CA THR A 3 -4.27 11.46 28.24
C THR A 3 -5.20 11.07 27.08
N GLY A 4 -5.78 12.06 26.41
CA GLY A 4 -6.49 11.88 25.15
C GLY A 4 -5.52 11.57 24.01
N GLY A 5 -5.20 10.28 23.84
CA GLY A 5 -4.43 9.80 22.69
C GLY A 5 -5.19 10.10 21.40
N ARG A 6 -4.68 11.06 20.62
CA ARG A 6 -5.17 11.41 19.28
C ARG A 6 -5.27 10.13 18.44
N VAL A 7 -6.50 9.64 18.22
CA VAL A 7 -6.76 8.53 17.31
C VAL A 7 -6.21 8.93 15.96
N ARG A 8 -5.04 8.38 15.61
CA ARG A 8 -4.46 8.52 14.27
C ARG A 8 -5.53 8.01 13.30
N SER A 9 -5.80 8.77 12.23
CA SER A 9 -6.86 8.54 11.24
C SER A 9 -6.73 7.26 10.40
N THR A 10 -6.31 6.14 11.00
CA THR A 10 -6.18 4.82 10.39
C THR A 10 -7.53 4.24 9.96
N ARG A 11 -8.63 4.75 10.53
CA ARG A 11 -10.00 4.36 10.14
C ARG A 11 -10.31 4.66 8.67
N LYS A 12 -9.71 5.72 8.10
CA LYS A 12 -9.88 6.08 6.68
C LYS A 12 -9.09 5.16 5.75
N LEU A 13 -7.86 4.79 6.13
CA LEU A 13 -7.00 3.92 5.34
C LEU A 13 -7.61 2.50 5.18
N ARG A 14 -8.14 1.94 6.27
CA ARG A 14 -8.78 0.62 6.22
C ARG A 14 -9.98 0.60 5.26
N SER A 15 -10.87 1.59 5.37
CA SER A 15 -12.03 1.70 4.48
C SER A 15 -11.60 1.83 3.02
N TRP A 16 -10.62 2.69 2.75
CA TRP A 16 -10.09 2.91 1.41
C TRP A 16 -9.48 1.63 0.81
N ILE A 17 -8.64 0.90 1.55
CA ILE A 17 -8.06 -0.37 1.09
C ILE A 17 -9.16 -1.37 0.74
N VAL A 18 -10.23 -1.46 1.55
CA VAL A 18 -11.31 -2.41 1.31
C VAL A 18 -12.02 -2.12 -0.01
N GLU A 19 -12.29 -0.85 -0.28
CA GLU A 19 -12.86 -0.41 -1.56
C GLU A 19 -11.91 -0.69 -2.71
N GLN A 20 -10.60 -0.45 -2.55
CA GLN A 20 -9.62 -0.73 -3.61
C GLN A 20 -9.51 -2.21 -3.93
N VAL A 21 -9.43 -3.09 -2.92
CA VAL A 21 -9.39 -4.55 -3.13
C VAL A 21 -10.69 -5.02 -3.78
N SER A 22 -11.84 -4.51 -3.31
CA SER A 22 -13.15 -4.86 -3.87
C SER A 22 -13.38 -4.32 -5.29
N SER A 23 -12.68 -3.26 -5.69
CA SER A 23 -12.78 -2.69 -7.04
C SER A 23 -12.15 -3.57 -8.11
N GLY A 24 -11.30 -4.54 -7.73
CA GLY A 24 -10.63 -5.45 -8.66
C GLY A 24 -9.67 -4.76 -9.63
N ARG A 25 -9.39 -3.46 -9.46
CA ARG A 25 -8.55 -2.66 -10.37
C ARG A 25 -7.06 -3.03 -10.32
N TYR A 26 -6.62 -3.73 -9.29
CA TYR A 26 -5.22 -4.06 -9.06
C TYR A 26 -5.00 -5.58 -9.15
N PRO A 27 -4.38 -6.09 -10.23
CA PRO A 27 -4.14 -7.52 -10.37
C PRO A 27 -3.20 -8.00 -9.27
N GLY A 28 -3.64 -9.00 -8.51
CA GLY A 28 -2.92 -9.57 -7.37
C GLY A 28 -3.28 -8.94 -6.00
N LEU A 29 -4.02 -7.82 -5.98
CA LEU A 29 -4.60 -7.29 -4.74
C LEU A 29 -5.91 -8.03 -4.44
N VAL A 30 -5.80 -9.14 -3.72
CA VAL A 30 -6.94 -10.01 -3.41
C VAL A 30 -7.10 -10.20 -1.90
N TRP A 31 -8.34 -10.38 -1.49
CA TRP A 31 -8.66 -10.85 -0.15
C TRP A 31 -8.17 -12.28 0.00
N ASP A 32 -7.42 -12.53 1.06
CA ASP A 32 -6.98 -13.88 1.40
C ASP A 32 -8.07 -14.64 2.16
N ASP A 33 -8.85 -13.90 2.96
CA ASP A 33 -9.96 -14.42 3.76
C ASP A 33 -11.28 -13.71 3.41
N PRO A 34 -12.40 -14.45 3.27
CA PRO A 34 -13.73 -13.87 3.02
C PRO A 34 -14.21 -12.91 4.14
N ALA A 35 -13.68 -13.03 5.36
CA ALA A 35 -13.92 -12.11 6.48
C ALA A 35 -13.24 -10.74 6.30
N LYS A 36 -12.48 -10.53 5.22
CA LYS A 36 -11.81 -9.26 4.90
C LYS A 36 -10.87 -8.77 6.00
N THR A 37 -10.27 -9.71 6.72
CA THR A 37 -9.31 -9.48 7.80
C THR A 37 -7.87 -9.47 7.28
N MET A 38 -7.59 -10.27 6.24
CA MET A 38 -6.28 -10.40 5.59
C MET A 38 -6.38 -10.22 4.08
N PHE A 39 -5.46 -9.44 3.51
CA PHE A 39 -5.31 -9.24 2.06
C PHE A 39 -3.83 -9.28 1.69
N ARG A 40 -3.54 -9.63 0.43
CA ARG A 40 -2.18 -9.65 -0.12
C ARG A 40 -1.99 -8.49 -1.10
N ILE A 41 -0.96 -7.68 -0.88
CA ILE A 41 -0.50 -6.70 -1.87
C ILE A 41 0.74 -7.30 -2.54
N PRO A 42 0.76 -7.49 -3.87
CA PRO A 42 1.98 -7.89 -4.56
C PRO A 42 2.99 -6.73 -4.47
N TRP A 43 3.96 -6.86 -3.57
CA TRP A 43 5.03 -5.87 -3.42
C TRP A 43 6.00 -6.00 -4.59
N LYS A 44 5.78 -5.23 -5.64
CA LYS A 44 6.80 -5.02 -6.67
C LYS A 44 7.77 -3.98 -6.11
N HIS A 45 8.95 -4.41 -5.67
CA HIS A 45 10.03 -3.50 -5.29
C HIS A 45 10.24 -2.59 -6.49
N ALA A 46 9.89 -1.30 -6.39
CA ALA A 46 10.30 -0.31 -7.36
C ALA A 46 11.80 -0.15 -7.17
N GLU A 47 12.55 -1.02 -7.81
CA GLU A 47 13.98 -0.91 -7.92
C GLU A 47 14.28 0.49 -8.48
N LEU A 48 14.79 1.34 -7.59
CA LEU A 48 15.37 2.63 -7.88
C LEU A 48 16.60 2.38 -8.76
N GLY A 49 16.34 2.12 -10.03
CA GLY A 49 17.30 1.73 -11.04
C GLY A 49 17.32 2.73 -12.19
N ASN A 50 17.34 4.03 -11.90
CA ASN A 50 17.87 4.99 -12.87
C ASN A 50 19.23 5.50 -12.39
N ARG A 51 20.24 4.63 -12.47
CA ARG A 51 21.65 5.04 -12.54
C ARG A 51 22.06 5.08 -14.01
N GLY A 52 21.55 6.04 -14.76
CA GLY A 52 22.19 6.55 -15.97
C GLY A 52 22.32 8.06 -15.78
N SER A 53 23.47 8.71 -15.85
CA SER A 53 24.55 8.52 -16.81
C SER A 53 25.88 8.95 -16.19
N LEU A 54 26.85 8.03 -16.12
CA LEU A 54 28.28 8.37 -16.02
C LEU A 54 28.80 8.39 -17.45
N ASP A 55 28.47 9.43 -18.20
CA ASP A 55 29.13 9.77 -19.46
C ASP A 55 29.27 11.29 -19.48
N ASP A 56 30.28 11.76 -18.75
CA ASP A 56 30.90 13.06 -19.01
C ASP A 56 32.41 12.82 -19.10
N ARG A 57 32.78 12.24 -20.25
CA ARG A 57 34.12 12.35 -20.82
C ARG A 57 33.98 13.07 -22.16
N GLN A 58 34.19 14.38 -22.14
CA GLN A 58 34.77 15.12 -23.25
C GLN A 58 35.63 16.26 -22.72
#